data_AF-A0A1H1G5I8-F1
#
_entry.id   AF-A0A1H1G5I8-F1
#
_cell.length_a   1.000
_cell.length_b   1.000
_cell.length_c   1.000
_cell.angle_alpha   90.00
_cell.angle_beta   90.00
_cell.angle_gamma   90.00
#
_symmetry.space_group_name_H-M   'P 1'
#
loop_
_entity.id
_entity.type
_entity.pdbx_description
1 polymer ?
#
loop_
_entity_poly.entity_id
_entity_poly.type
_entity_poly.pdbx_seq_one_letter_code
_entity_poly.pdbx_strand_id
1 'polypeptide(L)' 'MISIAGMIGGVLGIYLGWLNYRLLLGFLQAAVTKRKELDPTVNGWVELAEPTIRKLIFALTIIGIPIIGYLAGSELVP' A
#
# COMPACT_ATOMS: atom_id res chain seq x y z
N MET A 1 20.91 -11.49 14.90
CA MET A 1 19.97 -12.51 15.41
C MET A 1 18.59 -12.19 14.85
N ILE A 2 17.76 -13.17 14.53
CA ILE A 2 16.37 -12.93 14.10
C ILE A 2 15.57 -12.56 15.35
N SER A 3 14.96 -11.37 15.38
CA SER A 3 14.14 -10.92 16.52
C SER A 3 12.74 -11.52 16.41
N ILE A 4 12.31 -12.27 17.43
CA ILE A 4 10.95 -12.83 17.51
C ILE A 4 9.92 -11.69 17.56
N ALA A 5 10.19 -10.66 18.35
CA ALA A 5 9.34 -9.48 18.42
C ALA A 5 9.28 -8.74 17.07
N GLY A 6 10.42 -8.65 16.37
CA GLY A 6 10.46 -8.15 14.99
C GLY A 6 9.62 -8.99 14.03
N MET A 7 9.69 -10.32 14.08
CA MET A 7 8.86 -11.18 13.24
C MET A 7 7.36 -10.96 13.49
N ILE A 8 6.94 -10.83 14.75
CA ILE A 8 5.55 -10.53 15.11
C ILE A 8 5.12 -9.19 14.53
N GLY A 9 5.93 -8.14 14.72
CA GLY A 9 5.67 -6.82 14.15
C GLY A 9 5.62 -6.84 12.63
N GLY A 10 6.49 -7.60 11.97
CA GLY A 10 6.49 -7.79 10.52
C GLY A 10 5.23 -8.47 10.00
N VAL A 11 4.77 -9.55 10.66
CA VAL A 11 3.52 -10.25 10.29
C VAL A 11 2.30 -9.36 10.47
N LEU A 12 2.21 -8.64 11.59
CA LEU A 12 1.15 -7.65 11.80
C LEU A 12 1.20 -6.53 10.74
N GLY A 13 2.41 -6.09 10.40
CA GLY A 13 2.64 -5.14 9.33
C GLY A 13 2.18 -5.65 7.96
N ILE A 14 2.35 -6.94 7.64
CA ILE A 14 1.83 -7.56 6.41
C ILE A 14 0.31 -7.52 6.40
N TYR A 15 -0.32 -7.90 7.51
CA TYR A 15 -1.78 -7.90 7.62
C TYR A 15 -2.37 -6.49 7.43
N LEU A 16 -1.82 -5.50 8.14
CA LEU A 16 -2.23 -4.10 8.04
C LEU A 16 -1.93 -3.52 6.65
N GLY A 17 -0.75 -3.82 6.10
CA GLY A 17 -0.34 -3.44 4.76
C GLY A 17 -1.29 -3.96 3.69
N TRP A 18 -1.72 -5.21 3.82
CA TRP A 18 -2.67 -5.82 2.90
C TRP A 18 -4.08 -5.19 2.98
N LEU A 19 -4.57 -4.87 4.19
CA LEU A 19 -5.83 -4.15 4.35
C LEU A 19 -5.77 -2.75 3.70
N ASN A 20 -4.71 -1.99 3.99
CA ASN A 20 -4.50 -0.66 3.41
C ASN A 20 -4.35 -0.71 1.89
N TYR A 21 -3.66 -1.72 1.36
CA TYR A 21 -3.53 -1.95 -0.08
C TYR A 21 -4.90 -2.05 -0.75
N ARG A 22 -5.79 -2.91 -0.21
CA ARG A 22 -7.13 -3.13 -0.77
C ARG A 22 -7.99 -1.87 -0.73
N LEU A 23 -7.95 -1.14 0.38
CA LEU A 23 -8.69 0.12 0.52
C LEU A 23 -8.21 1.18 -0.49
N LEU A 24 -6.90 1.40 -0.58
CA LEU A 24 -6.32 2.38 -1.50
C LEU A 24 -6.56 2.02 -2.97
N LEU A 25 -6.53 0.72 -3.33
CA LEU A 25 -6.91 0.30 -4.67
C LEU A 25 -8.38 0.58 -4.98
N GLY A 26 -9.28 0.34 -4.02
CA GLY A 26 -10.70 0.67 -4.17
C GLY A 26 -10.91 2.17 -4.41
N PHE A 27 -10.24 3.02 -3.64
CA PHE A 27 -10.29 4.47 -3.84
C PHE A 27 -9.70 4.91 -5.18
N LEU A 28 -8.56 4.34 -5.59
CA LEU A 28 -7.96 4.63 -6.90
C LEU A 28 -8.91 4.26 -8.04
N GLN A 29 -9.53 3.07 -7.98
CA GLN A 29 -10.47 2.62 -8.99
C GLN A 29 -11.73 3.51 -9.03
N ALA A 30 -12.29 3.87 -7.87
CA ALA A 30 -13.40 4.80 -7.80
C ALA A 30 -13.06 6.19 -8.38
N ALA A 31 -11.85 6.69 -8.11
CA ALA A 31 -11.38 7.96 -8.65
C ALA A 31 -11.19 7.93 -10.18
N VAL A 32 -10.64 6.84 -10.71
CA VAL A 32 -10.49 6.63 -12.16
C VAL A 32 -11.87 6.54 -12.83
N THR A 33 -12.79 5.73 -12.29
CA THR A 33 -14.16 5.60 -12.82
C THR A 33 -14.88 6.94 -12.83
N LYS A 34 -14.84 7.69 -11.72
CA LYS A 34 -15.46 9.02 -11.64
C LYS A 34 -14.89 10.01 -12.65
N ARG A 35 -13.58 9.96 -12.94
CA ARG A 35 -12.98 10.80 -13.98
C ARG A 35 -13.39 10.39 -15.39
N LYS A 36 -13.48 9.08 -15.67
CA LYS A 36 -13.98 8.57 -16.95
C LYS A 36 -15.42 8.98 -17.23
N GLU A 37 -16.27 8.98 -16.21
CA GLU A 37 -17.66 9.42 -16.32
C GLU A 37 -17.79 10.92 -16.61
N LEU A 38 -16.90 11.74 -16.04
CA LEU A 38 -16.90 13.20 -16.23
C LEU A 38 -16.32 13.63 -17.57
N ASP A 39 -15.32 12.92 -18.10
CA ASP A 39 -14.66 13.28 -19.35
C ASP A 39 -14.19 12.04 -20.14
N PRO A 40 -15.11 11.34 -20.83
CA PRO A 40 -14.83 10.08 -21.52
C PRO A 40 -13.91 10.22 -22.76
N THR A 41 -13.68 11.44 -23.24
CA THR A 41 -12.89 11.74 -24.46
C THR A 41 -11.44 12.12 -24.20
N VAL A 42 -11.09 12.46 -22.96
CA VAL A 42 -9.73 12.82 -22.59
C VAL A 42 -9.11 11.59 -21.94
N ASN A 43 -8.16 10.93 -22.64
CA ASN A 43 -7.20 10.01 -22.02
C ASN A 43 -6.34 10.82 -21.03
N GLY A 44 -6.93 11.16 -19.89
CA GLY A 44 -6.38 12.13 -18.96
C GLY A 44 -5.18 11.56 -18.24
N TRP A 45 -4.28 12.44 -17.80
CA TRP A 45 -3.09 12.15 -16.97
C TRP A 45 -3.31 11.11 -15.86
N VAL A 46 -4.54 10.95 -15.37
CA VAL A 46 -4.91 9.99 -14.34
C VAL A 46 -4.88 8.53 -14.82
N GLU A 47 -5.27 8.22 -16.05
CA GLU A 47 -5.13 6.84 -16.57
C GLU A 47 -3.66 6.47 -16.79
N LEU A 48 -2.86 7.42 -17.26
CA LEU A 48 -1.42 7.23 -17.43
C LEU A 48 -0.69 7.08 -16.08
N ALA A 49 -1.15 7.80 -15.05
CA ALA A 49 -0.59 7.73 -13.71
C ALA A 49 -1.09 6.53 -12.90
N GLU A 50 -2.28 5.98 -13.18
CA GLU A 50 -2.88 4.86 -12.46
C GLU A 50 -1.92 3.67 -12.24
N PRO A 51 -1.23 3.12 -13.27
CA PRO A 51 -0.32 2.00 -13.07
C PRO A 51 0.87 2.36 -12.17
N THR A 52 1.36 3.59 -12.24
CA THR A 52 2.45 4.08 -11.37
C THR A 52 1.95 4.23 -9.93
N ILE A 53 0.78 4.84 -9.72
CA ILE A 53 0.17 4.99 -8.40
C ILE A 53 -0.13 3.63 -7.77
N ARG A 54 -0.64 2.67 -8.55
CA ARG A 54 -0.87 1.28 -8.11
C ARG A 54 0.40 0.61 -7.61
N LYS A 55 1.51 0.76 -8.34
CA LYS A 55 2.84 0.25 -7.91
C LYS A 55 3.31 0.94 -6.63
N LEU A 56 3.09 2.25 -6.51
CA LEU A 56 3.46 3.02 -5.33
C LEU A 56 2.67 2.58 -4.09
N ILE A 57 1.36 2.40 -4.24
CA ILE A 57 0.48 1.86 -3.19
C ILE A 57 0.99 0.49 -2.77
N PHE A 58 1.28 -0.42 -3.70
CA PHE A 58 1.83 -1.74 -3.39
C PHE A 58 3.15 -1.65 -2.62
N ALA A 59 4.12 -0.87 -3.11
CA ALA A 59 5.42 -0.74 -2.47
C ALA A 59 5.31 -0.17 -1.05
N LEU A 60 4.50 0.86 -0.85
CA LEU A 60 4.35 1.48 0.46
C LEU A 60 3.62 0.56 1.45
N THR A 61 2.55 -0.10 1.02
CA THR A 61 1.72 -0.87 1.95
C THR A 61 2.21 -2.31 2.13
N ILE A 62 2.53 -3.02 1.07
CA ILE A 62 2.92 -4.45 1.14
C ILE A 62 4.39 -4.63 1.49
N ILE A 63 5.24 -3.63 1.25
CA ILE A 63 6.67 -3.71 1.57
C ILE A 63 7.01 -2.77 2.73
N GLY A 64 6.59 -1.50 2.64
CA GLY A 64 6.93 -0.49 3.65
C GLY A 64 6.39 -0.81 5.05
N ILE A 65 5.09 -1.07 5.17
CA ILE A 65 4.46 -1.32 6.49
C ILE A 65 5.05 -2.56 7.18
N PRO A 66 5.27 -3.72 6.52
CA PRO A 66 5.95 -4.86 7.12
C PRO A 66 7.36 -4.56 7.60
N ILE A 67 8.15 -3.82 6.82
CA ILE A 67 9.51 -3.45 7.20
C ILE A 67 9.47 -2.60 8.47
N ILE A 68 8.60 -1.58 8.51
CA ILE A 68 8.42 -0.73 9.69
C ILE A 68 7.98 -1.57 10.90
N GLY A 69 7.03 -2.49 10.70
CA GLY A 69 6.58 -3.39 11.76
C GLY A 69 7.70 -4.28 12.30
N TYR A 70 8.55 -4.82 11.42
CA TYR A 70 9.70 -5.63 11.83
C TYR A 70 10.71 -4.81 12.61
N LEU A 71 11.06 -3.62 12.12
CA LEU A 71 12.02 -2.73 12.78
C LEU A 71 11.50 -2.31 14.16
N ALA A 72 10.26 -1.83 14.23
CA ALA A 72 9.62 -1.45 15.49
C ALA A 72 9.58 -2.62 16.48
N GLY A 73 9.21 -3.82 16.04
CA GLY A 73 9.21 -5.01 16.89
C GLY A 73 10.61 -5.40 17.35
N SER A 74 11.63 -5.22 16.51
CA SER A 74 13.00 -5.55 16.84
C SER A 74 13.63 -4.62 17.87
N GLU A 75 13.16 -3.37 17.95
CA GLU A 75 13.62 -2.39 18.95
C GLU A 75 13.00 -2.60 20.33
N LEU A 76 11.93 -3.39 20.44
CA LEU A 76 11.25 -3.65 21.72
C LEU A 76 11.99 -4.64 22.62
N VAL A 77 12.93 -5.42 22.08
CA VAL A 77 13.72 -6.40 22.84
C VAL A 77 15.20 -6.17 22.52
N PRO A 78 16.03 -5.79 23.52
CA PRO A 78 17.46 -5.52 23.33
C PRO A 78 18.27 -6.76 22.94
#